data_AF-A0A958AHS8-F1
#
_entry.id   AF-A0A958AHS8-F1
#
_cell.length_a   1.000
_cell.length_b   1.000
_cell.length_c   1.000
_cell.angle_alpha   90.00
_cell.angle_beta   90.00
_cell.angle_gamma   90.00
#
_symmetry.space_group_name_H-M   'P 1'
#
loop_
_entity.id
_entity.type
_entity.pdbx_description
1 polymer ?
#
loop_
_entity_poly.entity_id
_entity_poly.type
_entity_poly.pdbx_seq_one_letter_code
_entity_poly.pdbx_strand_id
1 'polypeptide(L)'
;LGAGNRSMPRPVWDALQNADLIFGIGNSFTITSFGVKIPAGKRIIHATLDPADINKEIAVDHALLGDAQLTLQALNSAIRSRLGGSGRGRRAALVDQIATGKAAWLDEWMPKLTSNETPLSPYRVIWDLMQTVDVANT
;
A
#
# COMPACT_ATOMS: atom_id res chain seq x y z
N LEU A 1 -1.51 -1.24 -5.65
CA LEU A 1 -0.70 -2.32 -5.05
C LEU A 1 -1.60 -3.30 -4.31
N GLY A 2 -2.37 -2.84 -3.32
CA GLY A 2 -3.34 -3.68 -2.58
C GLY A 2 -3.25 -3.40 -1.09
N ALA A 3 -3.77 -4.31 -0.27
CA ALA A 3 -3.65 -4.27 1.18
C ALA A 3 -2.55 -5.22 1.68
N GLY A 4 -1.79 -4.79 2.69
CA GLY A 4 -0.79 -5.61 3.36
C GLY A 4 -1.42 -6.43 4.49
N ASN A 5 -1.94 -7.61 4.17
CA ASN A 5 -2.42 -8.59 5.16
C ASN A 5 -1.94 -10.01 4.81
N ARG A 6 -2.39 -11.03 5.55
CA ARG A 6 -2.04 -12.45 5.29
C ARG A 6 -2.32 -12.91 3.85
N SER A 7 -3.32 -12.34 3.19
CA SER A 7 -3.72 -12.62 1.80
C SER A 7 -3.28 -11.51 0.84
N MET A 8 -2.15 -10.84 1.13
CA MET A 8 -1.71 -9.69 0.34
C MET A 8 -1.50 -10.04 -1.14
N PRO A 9 -1.88 -9.14 -2.07
CA PRO A 9 -1.55 -9.28 -3.49
C PRO A 9 -0.03 -9.28 -3.72
N ARG A 10 0.45 -10.03 -4.72
CA ARG A 10 1.87 -10.07 -5.11
C ARG A 10 2.51 -8.68 -5.25
N PRO A 11 1.85 -7.67 -5.88
CA PRO A 11 2.44 -6.33 -6.00
C PRO A 11 2.72 -5.64 -4.66
N VAL A 12 1.96 -5.94 -3.59
CA VAL A 12 2.25 -5.41 -2.25
C VAL A 12 3.50 -6.06 -1.69
N TRP A 13 3.61 -7.39 -1.81
CA TRP A 13 4.76 -8.16 -1.35
C TRP A 13 6.04 -7.69 -2.06
N ASP A 14 6.01 -7.61 -3.39
CA ASP A 14 7.16 -7.15 -4.20
C ASP A 14 7.59 -5.73 -3.80
N ALA A 15 6.64 -4.80 -3.62
CA ALA A 15 6.94 -3.44 -3.22
C ALA A 15 7.57 -3.37 -1.82
N LEU A 16 7.05 -4.14 -0.87
CA LEU A 16 7.55 -4.14 0.51
C LEU A 16 8.96 -4.74 0.61
N GLN A 17 9.24 -5.79 -0.16
CA GLN A 17 10.56 -6.42 -0.20
C GLN A 17 11.62 -5.55 -0.85
N ASN A 18 11.26 -4.86 -1.95
CA ASN A 18 12.20 -4.06 -2.74
C ASN A 18 12.34 -2.61 -2.24
N ALA A 19 11.45 -2.14 -1.35
CA ALA A 19 11.59 -0.82 -0.75
C ALA A 19 12.90 -0.71 0.03
N ASP A 20 13.52 0.46 0.04
CA ASP A 20 14.60 0.84 0.96
C ASP A 20 14.07 1.72 2.10
N LEU A 21 12.92 2.36 1.88
CA LEU A 21 12.20 3.22 2.82
C LEU A 21 10.71 2.87 2.87
N ILE A 22 10.17 2.78 4.09
CA ILE A 22 8.73 2.68 4.36
C ILE A 22 8.29 3.97 5.04
N PHE A 23 7.32 4.65 4.45
CA PHE A 23 6.68 5.80 5.05
C PHE A 23 5.25 5.43 5.48
N GLY A 24 5.09 5.13 6.76
CA GLY A 24 3.79 4.84 7.35
C GLY A 24 3.08 6.11 7.79
N ILE A 25 1.87 6.33 7.29
CA ILE A 25 1.05 7.50 7.62
C ILE A 25 -0.30 7.02 8.14
N GLY A 26 -0.74 7.53 9.29
CA GLY A 26 -2.07 7.21 9.85
C GLY A 26 -2.24 5.72 10.20
N ASN A 27 -1.17 5.04 10.57
CA ASN A 27 -1.20 3.67 11.05
C ASN A 27 -0.39 3.54 12.34
N SER A 28 -0.64 2.49 13.10
CA SER A 28 -0.04 2.28 14.41
C SER A 28 1.24 1.44 14.40
N PHE A 29 1.65 0.92 13.25
CA PHE A 29 2.66 -0.12 13.10
C PHE A 29 2.54 -1.28 14.11
N THR A 30 1.30 -1.61 14.50
CA THR A 30 1.05 -2.70 15.45
C THR A 30 1.30 -4.03 14.78
N ILE A 31 2.10 -4.88 15.41
CA ILE A 31 2.37 -6.25 14.99
C ILE A 31 1.19 -7.12 15.39
N THR A 32 0.54 -7.71 14.40
CA THR A 32 -0.59 -8.62 14.60
C THR A 32 -0.37 -9.92 13.84
N SER A 33 -1.09 -10.98 14.20
CA SER A 33 -1.01 -12.29 13.54
C SER A 33 -1.53 -12.29 12.09
N PHE A 34 -2.23 -11.23 11.68
CA PHE A 34 -2.82 -11.06 10.36
C PHE A 34 -2.19 -9.90 9.56
N GLY A 35 -1.42 -9.03 10.23
CA GLY A 35 -0.68 -7.95 9.62
C GLY A 35 0.55 -8.44 8.88
N VAL A 36 1.04 -7.63 7.94
CA VAL A 36 2.27 -7.94 7.22
C VAL A 36 3.48 -7.48 8.03
N LYS A 37 4.45 -8.37 8.18
CA LYS A 37 5.72 -8.05 8.82
C LYS A 37 6.56 -7.17 7.88
N ILE A 38 7.02 -6.03 8.38
CA ILE A 38 7.99 -5.20 7.67
C ILE A 38 9.33 -5.96 7.60
N PRO A 39 9.93 -6.13 6.41
CA PRO A 39 11.24 -6.76 6.28
C PRO A 39 12.32 -5.97 7.03
N ALA A 40 13.37 -6.66 7.48
CA ALA A 40 14.49 -6.00 8.14
C ALA A 40 15.27 -5.08 7.18
N GLY A 41 16.02 -4.14 7.75
CA GLY A 41 16.95 -3.28 6.99
C GLY A 41 16.29 -2.15 6.21
N LYS A 42 15.01 -1.87 6.43
CA LYS A 42 14.29 -0.75 5.83
C LYS A 42 14.42 0.49 6.71
N ARG A 43 14.59 1.66 6.10
CA ARG A 43 14.40 2.93 6.81
C ARG A 43 12.91 3.17 7.02
N ILE A 44 12.50 3.53 8.23
CA ILE A 44 11.09 3.70 8.58
C ILE A 44 10.84 5.15 9.01
N ILE A 45 9.93 5.80 8.29
CA ILE A 45 9.35 7.09 8.69
C ILE A 45 7.92 6.81 9.15
N HIS A 46 7.53 7.36 10.29
CA HIS A 46 6.21 7.16 10.88
C HIS A 46 5.54 8.49 11.17
N ALA A 47 4.43 8.76 10.47
CA ALA A 47 3.53 9.88 10.72
C ALA A 47 2.24 9.38 11.37
N THR A 48 1.98 9.80 12.61
CA THR A 48 0.80 9.41 13.38
C THR A 48 0.33 10.55 14.28
N LEU A 49 -0.96 10.55 14.58
CA LEU A 49 -1.56 11.50 15.52
C LEU A 49 -1.32 11.08 16.98
N ASP A 50 -1.18 9.78 17.24
CA ASP A 50 -1.01 9.23 18.59
C ASP A 50 0.48 9.00 18.91
N PRO A 51 1.06 9.75 19.87
CA PRO A 51 2.44 9.53 20.29
C PRO A 51 2.71 8.13 20.84
N ALA A 52 1.70 7.43 21.35
CA ALA A 52 1.85 6.08 21.90
C ALA A 52 2.16 5.03 20.82
N ASP A 53 1.94 5.33 19.54
CA ASP A 53 2.28 4.43 18.44
C ASP A 53 3.76 4.48 18.05
N ILE A 54 4.47 5.58 18.36
CA ILE A 54 5.87 5.75 17.98
C ILE A 54 6.75 4.77 18.77
N ASN A 55 7.57 4.00 18.06
CA ASN A 55 8.50 3.01 18.65
C ASN A 55 7.82 1.97 19.55
N LYS A 56 6.49 1.80 19.44
CA LYS A 56 5.73 0.88 20.27
C LYS A 56 6.18 -0.58 20.07
N GLU A 57 6.32 -0.98 18.81
CA GLU A 57 6.73 -2.34 18.42
C GLU A 57 7.76 -2.35 17.29
N ILE A 58 7.79 -1.30 16.47
CA ILE A 58 8.76 -1.13 15.38
C ILE A 58 9.51 0.17 15.64
N ALA A 59 10.83 0.08 15.75
CA ALA A 59 11.68 1.26 15.87
C ALA A 59 11.67 2.04 14.55
N VAL A 60 11.49 3.36 14.65
CA VAL A 60 11.39 4.27 13.50
C VAL A 60 12.58 5.22 13.48
N ASP A 61 13.09 5.52 12.28
CA ASP A 61 14.20 6.46 12.09
C ASP A 61 13.74 7.92 12.23
N HIS A 62 12.51 8.19 11.79
CA HIS A 62 11.92 9.53 11.85
C HIS A 62 10.46 9.46 12.27
N ALA A 63 10.12 10.13 13.36
CA ALA A 63 8.75 10.29 13.84
C ALA A 63 8.20 11.68 13.47
N LEU A 64 6.97 11.72 12.94
CA LEU A 64 6.23 12.93 12.62
C LEU A 64 4.90 12.88 13.38
N LEU A 65 4.80 13.65 14.46
CA LEU A 65 3.56 13.73 15.23
C LEU A 65 2.62 14.78 14.63
N GLY A 66 1.41 14.36 14.30
CA GLY A 66 0.38 15.25 13.81
C GLY A 66 -0.70 14.55 13.00
N ASP A 67 -1.69 15.35 12.61
CA ASP A 67 -2.73 14.90 11.69
C ASP A 67 -2.13 14.47 10.34
N ALA A 68 -2.66 13.38 9.77
CA ALA A 68 -2.15 12.79 8.53
C ALA A 68 -2.30 13.73 7.33
N GLN A 69 -3.44 14.43 7.22
CA GLN A 69 -3.70 15.35 6.12
C GLN A 69 -2.78 16.57 6.20
N LEU A 70 -2.65 17.19 7.38
CA LEU A 70 -1.76 18.34 7.58
C LEU A 70 -0.28 17.96 7.36
N THR A 71 0.13 16.79 7.83
CA THR A 71 1.49 16.27 7.60
C THR A 71 1.78 16.08 6.11
N LEU A 72 0.83 15.48 5.36
CA LEU A 72 0.96 15.30 3.91
C LEU A 72 0.97 16.63 3.15
N GLN A 73 0.17 17.61 3.56
CA GLN A 73 0.18 18.94 2.98
C GLN A 73 1.52 19.65 3.18
N ALA A 74 2.06 19.60 4.41
CA ALA A 74 3.38 20.15 4.72
C ALA A 74 4.49 19.47 3.92
N LEU A 75 4.46 18.14 3.81
CA LEU A 75 5.41 17.36 3.01
C LEU A 75 5.34 17.74 1.52
N ASN A 76 4.14 17.85 0.96
CA ASN A 76 3.95 18.27 -0.43
C ASN A 76 4.51 19.67 -0.69
N SER A 77 4.28 20.61 0.23
CA SER A 77 4.86 21.97 0.15
C SER A 77 6.39 21.93 0.19
N ALA A 78 6.97 21.20 1.14
CA ALA A 78 8.42 21.06 1.27
C ALA A 78 9.07 20.40 0.04
N ILE A 79 8.44 19.37 -0.53
CA ILE A 79 8.93 18.72 -1.76
C ILE A 79 8.89 19.68 -2.95
N ARG A 80 7.78 20.41 -3.14
CA ARG A 80 7.66 21.39 -4.23
C ARG A 80 8.71 22.48 -4.14
N SER A 81 8.93 23.03 -2.94
CA SER A 81 9.96 24.03 -2.67
C SER A 81 11.36 23.49 -3.00
N ARG A 82 11.71 22.30 -2.50
CA ARG A 82 13.03 21.69 -2.72
C ARG A 82 13.31 21.31 -4.17
N LEU A 83 12.29 20.92 -4.93
CA LEU A 83 12.46 20.49 -6.31
C LEU A 83 12.13 21.58 -7.34
N GLY A 84 11.80 22.80 -6.90
CA GLY A 84 11.41 23.90 -7.80
C GLY A 84 10.21 23.55 -8.68
N GLY A 85 9.26 22.75 -8.17
CA GLY A 85 8.11 22.25 -8.93
C GLY A 85 8.40 21.14 -9.95
N SER A 86 9.67 20.79 -10.18
CA SER A 86 10.05 19.71 -11.09
C SER A 86 10.01 18.34 -10.40
N GLY A 87 9.59 17.29 -11.10
CA GLY A 87 9.70 15.92 -10.61
C GLY A 87 11.14 15.39 -10.69
N ARG A 88 11.40 14.20 -10.13
CA ARG A 88 12.70 13.51 -10.27
C ARG A 88 12.84 12.67 -11.55
N GLY A 89 11.97 12.84 -12.54
CA GLY A 89 11.98 12.06 -13.79
C GLY A 89 11.56 10.57 -13.69
N ARG A 90 11.47 9.99 -12.49
CA ARG A 90 11.18 8.56 -12.29
C ARG A 90 9.69 8.16 -12.36
N ARG A 91 8.78 9.13 -12.46
CA ARG A 91 7.33 8.88 -12.33
C ARG A 91 6.80 7.94 -13.41
N ALA A 92 7.18 8.15 -14.67
CA ALA A 92 6.68 7.35 -15.79
C ALA A 92 7.07 5.87 -15.62
N ALA A 93 8.36 5.60 -15.39
CA ALA A 93 8.87 4.26 -15.15
C ALA A 93 8.21 3.57 -13.94
N LEU A 94 8.01 4.31 -12.83
CA LEU A 94 7.34 3.76 -11.65
C LEU A 94 5.87 3.40 -11.92
N VAL A 95 5.14 4.26 -12.63
CA VAL A 95 3.74 4.00 -12.99
C VAL A 95 3.63 2.77 -13.89
N ASP A 96 4.52 2.67 -14.87
CA ASP A 96 4.60 1.53 -15.78
C ASP A 96 4.90 0.23 -15.01
N GLN A 97 5.94 0.22 -14.17
CA GLN A 97 6.28 -0.92 -13.32
C GLN A 97 5.09 -1.39 -12.45
N ILE A 98 4.36 -0.46 -11.83
CA ILE A 98 3.18 -0.79 -11.01
C ILE A 98 2.05 -1.36 -11.88
N ALA A 99 1.82 -0.79 -13.06
CA ALA A 99 0.80 -1.25 -13.99
C ALA A 99 1.10 -2.67 -14.49
N THR A 100 2.33 -2.93 -14.95
CA THR A 100 2.79 -4.25 -15.39
C THR A 100 2.67 -5.28 -14.29
N GLY A 101 3.15 -4.97 -13.08
CA GLY A 101 3.05 -5.89 -11.94
C GLY A 101 1.61 -6.22 -11.56
N LYS A 102 0.71 -5.22 -11.62
CA LYS A 102 -0.72 -5.43 -11.35
C LYS A 102 -1.39 -6.27 -12.44
N ALA A 103 -1.07 -6.03 -13.72
CA ALA A 103 -1.62 -6.77 -14.84
C ALA A 103 -1.22 -8.25 -14.76
N ALA A 104 0.07 -8.54 -14.60
CA ALA A 104 0.55 -9.92 -14.46
C ALA A 104 -0.09 -10.67 -13.28
N TRP A 105 -0.27 -9.99 -12.14
CA TRP A 105 -0.99 -10.56 -11.01
C TRP A 105 -2.46 -10.84 -11.34
N LEU A 106 -3.16 -9.90 -11.98
CA LEU A 106 -4.55 -10.13 -12.36
C LEU A 106 -4.71 -11.26 -13.37
N ASP A 107 -3.81 -11.37 -14.35
CA ASP A 107 -3.82 -12.44 -15.36
C ASP A 107 -3.73 -13.83 -14.71
N GLU A 108 -2.88 -13.99 -13.69
CA GLU A 108 -2.78 -15.22 -12.90
C GLU A 108 -4.10 -15.56 -12.17
N TRP A 109 -4.87 -14.55 -11.76
CA TRP A 109 -6.11 -14.72 -11.01
C TRP A 109 -7.35 -14.82 -11.88
N MET A 110 -7.32 -14.31 -13.11
CA MET A 110 -8.50 -14.26 -13.97
C MET A 110 -9.20 -15.61 -14.14
N PRO A 111 -8.50 -16.75 -14.32
CA PRO A 111 -9.16 -18.05 -14.42
C PRO A 111 -10.05 -18.38 -13.21
N LYS A 112 -9.71 -17.91 -12.00
CA LYS A 112 -10.51 -18.13 -10.78
C LYS A 112 -11.66 -17.11 -10.65
N LEU A 113 -11.41 -15.88 -11.08
CA LEU A 113 -12.34 -14.75 -10.96
C LEU A 113 -13.45 -14.80 -11.99
N THR A 114 -13.24 -15.43 -13.15
CA THR A 114 -14.24 -15.58 -14.22
C THR A 114 -14.62 -17.05 -14.49
N SER A 115 -14.27 -17.96 -13.58
CA SER A 115 -14.63 -19.38 -13.69
C SER A 115 -16.15 -19.56 -13.76
N ASN A 116 -16.60 -20.52 -14.57
CA ASN A 116 -17.98 -21.00 -14.67
C ASN A 116 -18.12 -22.45 -14.17
N GLU A 117 -17.17 -22.93 -13.38
CA GLU A 117 -17.15 -24.29 -12.84
C GLU A 117 -18.30 -24.55 -11.86
N THR A 118 -18.65 -25.83 -11.67
CA THR A 118 -19.61 -26.29 -10.66
C THR A 118 -18.92 -27.25 -9.70
N PRO A 119 -18.93 -27.01 -8.37
CA PRO A 119 -19.61 -25.91 -7.69
C PRO A 119 -18.95 -24.54 -7.93
N LEU A 120 -19.73 -23.45 -7.78
CA LEU A 120 -19.30 -22.08 -8.06
C LEU A 120 -18.07 -21.67 -7.21
N SER A 121 -17.06 -21.09 -7.87
CA SER A 121 -15.88 -20.52 -7.21
C SER A 121 -16.28 -19.36 -6.27
N PRO A 122 -15.86 -19.35 -4.99
CA PRO A 122 -16.07 -18.20 -4.11
C PRO A 122 -15.44 -16.91 -4.62
N TYR A 123 -14.33 -17.01 -5.36
CA TYR A 123 -13.69 -15.85 -5.98
C TYR A 123 -14.53 -15.25 -7.10
N ARG A 124 -15.30 -16.08 -7.82
CA ARG A 124 -16.24 -15.61 -8.84
C ARG A 124 -17.36 -14.77 -8.23
N VAL A 125 -17.87 -15.17 -7.05
CA VAL A 125 -18.90 -14.40 -6.33
C VAL A 125 -18.40 -13.01 -5.97
N ILE A 126 -17.19 -12.91 -5.40
CA ILE A 126 -16.59 -11.62 -5.03
C ILE A 126 -16.38 -10.75 -6.28
N TRP A 127 -15.87 -11.35 -7.37
CA TRP A 127 -15.65 -10.65 -8.62
C TRP A 127 -16.93 -10.06 -9.20
N ASP A 128 -17.99 -10.86 -9.34
CA ASP A 128 -19.26 -10.40 -9.90
C ASP A 128 -19.90 -9.33 -9.03
N LEU A 129 -19.82 -9.46 -7.69
CA LEU A 129 -20.31 -8.44 -6.77
C LEU A 129 -19.61 -7.10 -7.02
N MET A 130 -18.27 -7.11 -7.10
CA MET A 130 -17.47 -5.90 -7.38
C MET A 130 -17.76 -5.26 -8.74
N GLN A 131 -18.24 -6.02 -9.72
CA GLN A 131 -18.63 -5.49 -11.04
C GLN A 131 -20.08 -4.99 -11.08
N THR A 132 -20.90 -5.39 -10.12
CA THR A 132 -22.35 -5.10 -10.12
C THR A 132 -22.70 -3.90 -9.26
N VAL A 133 -22.00 -3.70 -8.14
CA VAL A 133 -22.31 -2.62 -7.20
C VAL A 133 -21.57 -1.33 -7.54
N ASP A 134 -22.16 -0.20 -7.19
CA ASP A 134 -21.45 1.08 -7.18
C ASP A 134 -20.53 1.12 -5.95
N VAL A 135 -19.29 0.69 -6.14
CA VAL A 135 -18.28 0.60 -5.06
C VAL A 135 -18.02 1.96 -4.38
N ALA A 136 -18.27 3.09 -5.07
CA ALA A 136 -18.02 4.40 -4.51
C ALA A 136 -19.20 4.92 -3.66
N ASN A 137 -20.42 4.47 -3.95
CA ASN A 137 -21.65 4.97 -3.34
C ASN A 137 -22.47 3.91 -2.59
N THR A 138 -21.92 2.70 -2.41
CA THR A 138 -22.47 1.63 -1.57
C THR A 138 -21.60 1.47 -0.33
#